data_AF-A0A2E5U312-F1
#
_entry.id   AF-A0A2E5U312-F1
#
_cell.length_a   1.000
_cell.length_b   1.000
_cell.length_c   1.000
_cell.angle_alpha   90.00
_cell.angle_beta   90.00
_cell.angle_gamma   90.00
#
_symmetry.space_group_name_H-M   'P 1'
#
loop_
_entity.id
_entity.type
_entity.pdbx_description
1 polymer ?
#
loop_
_entity_poly.entity_id
_entity_poly.type
_entity_poly.pdbx_seq_one_letter_code
_entity_poly.pdbx_strand_id
1 'polypeptide(L)'
;MPKLYNTLKVEKGLKIGLREKSGHEWFADMTFDRSKRTCRKLGIPFSAENSNLDLAKRKARKLYKELNKEFKKIPSEKELNLQGWETKTLTYSLSLLWITGLVWILFQTLSNNNNELFNYLKSNILFVHGLLIAPALVALGGLWVAHMPKGWKPKTKKFSGIALSIFLVSLILSGLLLYYIDSSQAFFFKNYTSLLHSLIGLLLIPLIYWHYTKKSIN
;
A
#
# COMPACT_ATOMS: atom_id res chain seq x y z
N MET A 1 -21.02 -17.71 -1.61
CA MET A 1 -21.05 -18.81 -0.61
C MET A 1 -22.49 -19.16 -0.31
N PRO A 2 -22.82 -20.45 -0.15
CA PRO A 2 -24.21 -20.89 0.00
C PRO A 2 -24.83 -20.39 1.30
N LYS A 3 -26.13 -20.08 1.25
CA LYS A 3 -26.93 -19.59 2.37
C LYS A 3 -27.17 -20.73 3.36
N LEU A 4 -26.96 -20.49 4.65
CA LEU A 4 -27.44 -21.39 5.69
C LEU A 4 -28.91 -21.07 6.02
N TYR A 5 -29.70 -22.10 6.28
CA TYR A 5 -31.06 -22.03 6.79
C TYR A 5 -31.08 -22.37 8.29
N ASN A 6 -32.10 -21.91 9.03
CA ASN A 6 -32.22 -22.09 10.48
C ASN A 6 -30.93 -21.73 11.23
N THR A 7 -30.35 -20.57 10.90
CA THR A 7 -29.04 -20.18 11.40
C THR A 7 -29.07 -19.75 12.85
N LEU A 8 -28.18 -20.31 13.65
CA LEU A 8 -27.92 -19.90 15.02
C LEU A 8 -26.51 -19.33 15.11
N LYS A 9 -26.40 -18.11 15.63
CA LYS A 9 -25.12 -17.47 15.89
C LYS A 9 -24.54 -18.06 17.18
N VAL A 10 -23.35 -18.65 17.10
CA VAL A 10 -22.67 -19.26 18.25
C VAL A 10 -21.72 -18.26 18.89
N GLU A 11 -20.94 -17.56 18.08
CA GLU A 11 -19.99 -16.52 18.49
C GLU A 11 -19.63 -15.59 17.30
N LYS A 12 -18.76 -14.60 17.52
CA LYS A 12 -18.32 -13.69 16.47
C LYS A 12 -17.54 -14.47 15.40
N GLY A 13 -18.07 -14.48 14.18
CA GLY A 13 -17.47 -15.22 13.06
C GLY A 13 -17.88 -16.69 12.97
N LEU A 14 -18.73 -17.21 13.86
CA LEU A 14 -19.19 -18.61 13.83
C LEU A 14 -20.72 -18.69 13.88
N LYS A 15 -21.30 -19.33 12.88
CA LYS A 15 -22.73 -19.66 12.79
C LYS A 15 -22.88 -21.14 12.54
N ILE A 16 -23.95 -21.73 13.05
CA ILE A 16 -24.37 -23.09 12.69
C ILE A 16 -25.75 -23.06 12.06
N GLY A 17 -26.05 -24.01 11.19
CA GLY A 17 -27.35 -24.12 10.54
C GLY A 17 -27.41 -25.26 9.55
N LEU A 18 -28.46 -25.28 8.75
CA LEU A 18 -28.69 -26.26 7.69
C LEU A 18 -28.19 -25.72 6.35
N ARG A 19 -27.70 -26.60 5.48
CA ARG A 19 -27.31 -26.22 4.12
C ARG A 19 -28.51 -26.05 3.18
N GLU A 20 -29.61 -26.73 3.49
CA GLU A 20 -30.87 -26.74 2.73
C GLU A 20 -32.03 -26.69 3.72
N LYS A 21 -33.21 -26.23 3.29
CA LYS A 21 -34.39 -26.08 4.18
C LYS A 21 -34.81 -27.40 4.83
N SER A 22 -34.70 -28.51 4.09
CA SER A 22 -35.02 -29.88 4.53
C SER A 22 -33.78 -30.68 4.92
N GLY A 23 -32.64 -30.02 5.19
CA GLY A 23 -31.40 -30.70 5.53
C GLY A 23 -31.49 -31.44 6.87
N HIS A 24 -30.88 -32.61 6.94
CA HIS A 24 -30.88 -33.45 8.13
C HIS A 24 -29.63 -33.29 9.00
N GLU A 25 -28.79 -32.28 8.74
CA GLU A 25 -27.49 -32.20 9.37
C GLU A 25 -26.97 -30.78 9.62
N TRP A 26 -26.28 -30.62 10.74
CA TRP A 26 -25.66 -29.37 11.12
C TRP A 26 -24.40 -29.06 10.31
N PHE A 27 -24.31 -27.82 9.84
CA PHE A 27 -23.14 -27.20 9.24
C PHE A 27 -22.66 -26.03 10.10
N ALA A 28 -21.35 -25.79 10.12
CA ALA A 28 -20.72 -24.63 10.73
C ALA A 28 -20.15 -23.72 9.64
N ASP A 29 -20.66 -22.49 9.57
CA ASP A 29 -20.14 -21.39 8.77
C ASP A 29 -19.22 -20.52 9.63
N MET A 30 -17.96 -20.48 9.23
CA MET A 30 -16.85 -19.91 9.97
C MET A 30 -16.19 -18.83 9.13
N THR A 31 -16.11 -17.62 9.67
CA THR A 31 -15.45 -16.45 9.07
C THR A 31 -14.31 -16.03 9.98
N PHE A 32 -13.08 -16.24 9.53
CA PHE A 32 -11.86 -15.86 10.25
C PHE A 32 -11.36 -14.47 9.82
N ASP A 33 -11.48 -14.15 8.53
CA ASP A 33 -11.17 -12.86 7.91
C ASP A 33 -12.08 -12.65 6.68
N ARG A 34 -12.15 -11.43 6.13
CA ARG A 34 -12.82 -11.08 4.86
C ARG A 34 -12.46 -12.03 3.72
N SER A 35 -11.24 -12.56 3.73
CA SER A 35 -10.72 -13.46 2.71
C SER A 35 -10.77 -14.95 3.09
N LYS A 36 -11.00 -15.28 4.36
CA LYS A 36 -10.94 -16.63 4.93
C LYS A 36 -12.27 -16.98 5.58
N ARG A 37 -13.18 -17.54 4.78
CA ARG A 37 -14.46 -18.09 5.23
C ARG A 37 -14.58 -19.53 4.75
N THR A 38 -15.17 -20.39 5.56
CA THR A 38 -15.39 -21.80 5.22
C THR A 38 -16.68 -22.30 5.86
N CYS A 39 -17.37 -23.21 5.17
CA CYS A 39 -18.53 -23.91 5.71
C CYS A 39 -18.20 -25.40 5.78
N ARG A 40 -18.38 -26.03 6.95
CA ARG A 40 -18.01 -27.42 7.18
C ARG A 40 -19.15 -28.20 7.80
N LYS A 41 -19.26 -29.46 7.39
CA LYS A 41 -20.20 -30.45 7.89
C LYS A 41 -19.79 -30.88 9.31
N LEU A 42 -20.72 -30.96 10.26
CA LEU A 42 -20.42 -31.35 11.64
C LEU A 42 -20.60 -32.84 11.92
N GLY A 43 -21.27 -33.62 11.06
CA GLY A 43 -21.53 -35.04 11.33
C GLY A 43 -22.52 -35.25 12.47
N ILE A 44 -23.43 -34.29 12.70
CA ILE A 44 -24.43 -34.34 13.77
C ILE A 44 -25.80 -34.15 13.13
N PRO A 45 -26.75 -35.08 13.33
CA PRO A 45 -28.09 -34.95 12.77
C PRO A 45 -28.79 -33.73 13.36
N PHE A 46 -29.48 -32.99 12.50
CA PHE A 46 -30.30 -31.88 12.89
C PHE A 46 -31.58 -32.39 13.55
N SER A 47 -31.90 -31.86 14.73
CA SER A 47 -33.18 -32.08 15.40
C SER A 47 -33.82 -30.73 15.67
N ALA A 48 -35.08 -30.59 15.28
CA ALA A 48 -35.88 -29.37 15.52
C ALA A 48 -36.11 -29.12 17.02
N GLU A 49 -36.08 -30.18 17.85
CA GLU A 49 -36.27 -30.11 19.30
C GLU A 49 -35.01 -29.68 20.06
N ASN A 50 -33.95 -29.26 19.37
CA ASN A 50 -32.67 -28.81 19.94
C ASN A 50 -31.95 -29.83 20.84
N SER A 51 -32.37 -31.10 20.87
CA SER A 51 -31.75 -32.15 21.70
C SER A 51 -30.24 -32.27 21.49
N ASN A 52 -29.79 -32.13 20.24
CA ASN A 52 -28.37 -32.21 19.86
C ASN A 52 -27.71 -30.84 19.64
N LEU A 53 -28.39 -29.74 20.00
CA LEU A 53 -27.93 -28.38 19.70
C LEU A 53 -26.62 -28.05 20.46
N ASP A 54 -26.54 -28.40 21.73
CA ASP A 54 -25.35 -28.10 22.54
C ASP A 54 -24.14 -28.92 22.10
N LEU A 55 -24.36 -30.16 21.66
CA LEU A 55 -23.33 -30.99 21.04
C LEU A 55 -22.83 -30.33 19.73
N ALA A 56 -23.75 -29.86 18.88
CA ALA A 56 -23.41 -29.15 17.65
C ALA A 56 -22.61 -27.86 17.92
N LYS A 57 -23.02 -27.05 18.90
CA LYS A 57 -22.27 -25.84 19.32
C LYS A 57 -20.87 -26.19 19.82
N ARG A 58 -20.71 -27.22 20.65
CA ARG A 58 -19.39 -27.65 21.17
C ARG A 58 -18.47 -28.12 20.04
N LYS A 59 -18.97 -28.94 19.12
CA LYS A 59 -18.19 -29.44 17.98
C LYS A 59 -17.81 -28.31 17.01
N ALA A 60 -18.73 -27.39 16.74
CA ALA A 60 -18.47 -26.21 15.92
C ALA A 60 -17.38 -25.30 16.54
N ARG A 61 -17.43 -25.05 17.85
CA ARG A 61 -16.39 -24.27 18.56
C ARG A 61 -15.02 -24.95 18.51
N LYS A 62 -14.97 -26.27 18.70
CA LYS A 62 -13.72 -27.05 18.62
C LYS A 62 -13.10 -26.92 17.22
N LEU A 63 -13.89 -27.17 16.19
CA LEU A 63 -13.45 -27.05 14.79
C LEU A 63 -13.00 -25.62 14.45
N TYR A 64 -13.75 -24.61 14.91
CA TYR A 64 -13.39 -23.21 14.71
C TYR A 64 -12.04 -22.87 15.35
N LYS A 65 -11.78 -23.33 16.59
CA LYS A 65 -10.50 -23.10 17.27
C LYS A 65 -9.33 -23.80 16.58
N GLU A 66 -9.52 -25.05 16.15
CA GLU A 66 -8.49 -25.82 15.43
C GLU A 66 -8.11 -25.13 14.12
N LEU A 67 -9.11 -24.81 13.28
CA LEU A 67 -8.88 -24.11 12.02
C LEU A 67 -8.32 -22.70 12.23
N ASN A 68 -8.76 -21.96 13.25
CA ASN A 68 -8.19 -20.65 13.55
C ASN A 68 -6.70 -20.77 13.92
N LYS A 69 -6.32 -21.80 14.68
CA LYS A 69 -4.93 -22.07 15.05
C LYS A 69 -4.10 -22.43 13.81
N GLU A 70 -4.63 -23.26 12.91
CA GLU A 70 -3.99 -23.55 11.63
C GLU A 70 -3.85 -22.31 10.75
N PHE A 71 -4.91 -21.52 10.59
CA PHE A 71 -4.88 -20.28 9.81
C PHE A 71 -3.95 -19.20 10.38
N LYS A 72 -3.68 -19.23 11.69
CA LYS A 72 -2.68 -18.39 12.36
C LYS A 72 -1.25 -18.95 12.23
N LYS A 73 -1.10 -20.27 12.16
CA LYS A 73 0.20 -20.95 11.95
C LYS A 73 0.69 -20.84 10.52
N ILE A 74 -0.23 -20.89 9.55
CA ILE A 74 0.09 -20.55 8.16
C ILE A 74 0.63 -19.13 8.23
N PRO A 75 1.92 -18.90 7.91
CA PRO A 75 2.48 -17.57 7.90
C PRO A 75 1.52 -16.73 7.09
N SER A 76 0.97 -15.70 7.72
CA SER A 76 0.29 -14.66 6.99
C SER A 76 1.22 -14.32 5.83
N GLU A 77 0.77 -14.47 4.57
CA GLU A 77 1.48 -13.91 3.41
C GLU A 77 1.80 -12.40 3.62
N LYS A 78 1.24 -11.78 4.66
CA LYS A 78 1.49 -10.45 5.16
C LYS A 78 2.17 -10.50 6.54
N GLU A 79 3.47 -10.66 6.57
CA GLU A 79 4.26 -9.58 7.14
C GLU A 79 5.22 -9.19 6.04
N LEU A 80 4.81 -8.18 5.27
CA LEU A 80 5.71 -7.52 4.35
C LEU A 80 6.78 -6.86 5.21
N ASN A 81 7.83 -7.61 5.55
CA ASN A 81 9.04 -7.07 6.13
C ASN A 81 9.73 -6.23 5.06
N LEU A 82 9.19 -5.03 4.86
CA LEU A 82 9.70 -4.00 3.97
C LEU A 82 10.68 -3.10 4.73
N GLN A 83 11.19 -3.55 5.88
CA GLN A 83 12.25 -2.89 6.62
C GLN A 83 13.61 -3.22 6.01
N GLY A 84 13.67 -3.30 4.68
CA GLY A 84 14.89 -3.45 3.90
C GLY A 84 15.64 -2.14 3.76
N TRP A 85 16.83 -2.22 3.17
CA TRP A 85 17.62 -1.03 2.86
C TRP A 85 16.96 -0.19 1.76
N GLU A 86 16.20 -0.80 0.86
CA GLU A 86 15.56 -0.13 -0.27
C GLU A 86 14.53 0.91 0.17
N THR A 87 13.68 0.59 1.15
CA THR A 87 12.69 1.56 1.68
C THR A 87 13.35 2.70 2.44
N LYS A 88 14.44 2.42 3.19
CA LYS A 88 15.19 3.45 3.91
C LYS A 88 15.91 4.37 2.92
N THR A 89 16.65 3.81 1.98
CA THR A 89 17.38 4.56 0.95
C THR A 89 16.44 5.39 0.10
N LEU A 90 15.30 4.83 -0.33
CA LEU A 90 14.31 5.60 -1.08
C LEU A 90 13.73 6.74 -0.23
N THR A 91 13.33 6.47 1.01
CA THR A 91 12.78 7.51 1.91
C THR A 91 13.79 8.64 2.15
N TYR A 92 15.03 8.31 2.49
CA TYR A 92 16.06 9.33 2.72
C TYR A 92 16.37 10.13 1.46
N SER A 93 16.49 9.46 0.30
CA SER A 93 16.77 10.15 -0.97
C SER A 93 15.62 11.08 -1.35
N LEU A 94 14.37 10.63 -1.24
CA LEU A 94 13.20 11.47 -1.54
C LEU A 94 13.06 12.65 -0.57
N SER A 95 13.34 12.46 0.72
CA SER A 95 13.36 13.56 1.69
C SER A 95 14.45 14.59 1.36
N LEU A 96 15.66 14.15 1.03
CA LEU A 96 16.76 15.05 0.66
C LEU A 96 16.50 15.76 -0.67
N LEU A 97 15.95 15.07 -1.67
CA LEU A 97 15.49 15.67 -2.93
C LEU A 97 14.45 16.75 -2.67
N TRP A 98 13.48 16.47 -1.80
CA TRP A 98 12.44 17.44 -1.45
C TRP A 98 13.02 18.66 -0.73
N ILE A 99 13.90 18.47 0.25
CA ILE A 99 14.56 19.57 0.98
C ILE A 99 15.40 20.41 0.02
N THR A 100 16.26 19.78 -0.79
CA THR A 100 17.12 20.49 -1.74
C THR A 100 16.31 21.24 -2.80
N GLY A 101 15.20 20.67 -3.28
CA GLY A 101 14.28 21.36 -4.19
C GLY A 101 13.59 22.57 -3.54
N LEU A 102 13.18 22.44 -2.27
CA LEU A 102 12.54 23.52 -1.53
C LEU A 102 13.52 24.67 -1.26
N VAL A 103 14.75 24.35 -0.85
CA VAL A 103 15.82 25.35 -0.66
C VAL A 103 16.16 26.02 -2.00
N TRP A 104 16.20 25.26 -3.10
CA TRP A 104 16.43 25.84 -4.43
C TRP A 104 15.33 26.83 -4.82
N ILE A 105 14.04 26.48 -4.61
CA ILE A 105 12.91 27.39 -4.86
C ILE A 105 13.02 28.66 -4.01
N LEU A 106 13.37 28.54 -2.73
CA LEU A 106 13.55 29.69 -1.84
C LEU A 106 14.66 30.63 -2.33
N PHE A 107 15.80 30.09 -2.76
CA PHE A 107 16.87 30.93 -3.32
C PHE A 107 16.50 31.51 -4.67
N GLN A 108 15.74 30.78 -5.50
CA GLN A 108 15.24 31.30 -6.76
C GLN A 108 14.29 32.49 -6.54
N THR A 109 13.47 32.49 -5.49
CA THR A 109 12.55 33.60 -5.18
C THR A 109 13.22 34.77 -4.47
N LEU A 110 14.19 34.52 -3.60
CA LEU A 110 14.91 35.56 -2.85
C LEU A 110 16.05 36.22 -3.64
N SER A 111 16.55 35.57 -4.70
CA SER A 111 17.67 36.07 -5.49
C SER A 111 17.22 37.20 -6.41
N ASN A 112 17.66 38.43 -6.10
CA ASN A 112 17.87 39.43 -7.13
C ASN A 112 19.06 39.00 -8.00
N ASN A 113 18.99 39.23 -9.31
CA ASN A 113 19.95 38.71 -10.30
C ASN A 113 21.43 39.08 -10.07
N ASN A 114 21.70 40.06 -9.19
CA ASN A 114 23.04 40.61 -8.97
C ASN A 114 23.77 40.02 -7.74
N ASN A 115 23.18 39.07 -7.01
CA ASN A 115 23.84 38.47 -5.84
C ASN A 115 24.60 37.18 -6.24
N GLU A 116 25.94 37.30 -6.36
CA GLU A 116 26.83 36.19 -6.75
C GLU A 116 26.77 35.00 -5.80
N LEU A 117 26.67 35.24 -4.48
CA LEU A 117 26.58 34.16 -3.48
C LEU A 117 25.33 33.30 -3.71
N PHE A 118 24.19 33.94 -4.00
CA PHE A 118 22.95 33.20 -4.23
C PHE A 118 23.01 32.43 -5.55
N ASN A 119 23.64 32.97 -6.58
CA ASN A 119 23.87 32.26 -7.84
C ASN A 119 24.77 31.02 -7.64
N TYR A 120 25.85 31.15 -6.87
CA TYR A 120 26.71 30.04 -6.50
C TYR A 120 25.96 28.96 -5.71
N LEU A 121 25.20 29.35 -4.68
CA LEU A 121 24.43 28.40 -3.86
C LEU A 121 23.34 27.68 -4.67
N LYS A 122 22.59 28.39 -5.54
CA LYS A 122 21.58 27.78 -6.43
C LYS A 122 22.18 26.69 -7.30
N SER A 123 23.36 26.95 -7.89
CA SER A 123 24.05 25.97 -8.74
C SER A 123 24.48 24.73 -7.95
N ASN A 124 25.11 24.93 -6.78
CA ASN A 124 25.55 23.82 -5.93
C ASN A 124 24.39 22.98 -5.40
N ILE A 125 23.28 23.61 -4.98
CA ILE A 125 22.08 22.89 -4.53
C ILE A 125 21.50 22.06 -5.67
N LEU A 126 21.44 22.60 -6.88
CA LEU A 126 20.92 21.87 -8.04
C LEU A 126 21.83 20.67 -8.40
N PHE A 127 23.15 20.83 -8.29
CA PHE A 127 24.10 19.74 -8.45
C PHE A 127 23.86 18.61 -7.43
N VAL A 128 23.75 18.95 -6.14
CA VAL A 128 23.45 17.97 -5.08
C VAL A 128 22.08 17.32 -5.30
N HIS A 129 21.06 18.09 -5.69
CA HIS A 129 19.74 17.58 -6.03
C HIS A 129 19.81 16.55 -7.15
N GLY A 130 20.54 16.84 -8.23
CA GLY A 130 20.77 15.90 -9.33
C GLY A 130 21.47 14.61 -8.89
N LEU A 131 22.48 14.71 -8.03
CA LEU A 131 23.20 13.53 -7.51
C LEU A 131 22.29 12.60 -6.69
N LEU A 132 21.34 13.15 -5.92
CA LEU A 132 20.43 12.37 -5.08
C LEU A 132 19.43 11.51 -5.88
N ILE A 133 19.31 11.74 -7.20
CA ILE A 133 18.48 10.91 -8.08
C ILE A 133 19.04 9.50 -8.19
N ALA A 134 20.37 9.33 -8.22
CA ALA A 134 21.00 8.02 -8.39
C ALA A 134 20.61 7.01 -7.30
N PRO A 135 20.82 7.29 -5.99
CA PRO A 135 20.37 6.37 -4.94
C PRO A 135 18.85 6.20 -4.89
N ALA A 136 18.07 7.23 -5.25
CA ALA A 136 16.62 7.12 -5.34
C ALA A 136 16.17 6.11 -6.41
N LEU A 137 16.76 6.16 -7.61
CA LEU A 137 16.44 5.25 -8.71
C LEU A 137 16.86 3.81 -8.41
N VAL A 138 18.04 3.61 -7.82
CA VAL A 138 18.51 2.27 -7.41
C VAL A 138 17.54 1.65 -6.40
N ALA A 139 17.17 2.41 -5.37
CA ALA A 139 16.22 1.95 -4.37
C ALA A 139 14.81 1.71 -4.94
N LEU A 140 14.35 2.58 -5.85
CA LEU A 140 13.07 2.42 -6.55
C LEU A 140 13.05 1.16 -7.41
N GLY A 141 14.14 0.86 -8.13
CA GLY A 141 14.28 -0.37 -8.92
C GLY A 141 14.23 -1.63 -8.05
N GLY A 142 14.92 -1.63 -6.91
CA GLY A 142 14.84 -2.71 -5.93
C GLY A 142 13.41 -2.92 -5.41
N LEU A 143 12.72 -1.82 -5.06
CA LEU A 143 11.32 -1.87 -4.62
C LEU A 143 10.36 -2.29 -5.74
N TRP A 144 10.65 -1.96 -6.99
CA TRP A 144 9.85 -2.41 -8.12
C TRP A 144 9.75 -3.94 -8.14
N VAL A 145 10.89 -4.62 -7.99
CA VAL A 145 10.94 -6.09 -7.97
C VAL A 145 10.37 -6.67 -6.67
N ALA A 146 10.73 -6.10 -5.52
CA ALA A 146 10.39 -6.67 -4.22
C ALA A 146 8.95 -6.37 -3.74
N HIS A 147 8.41 -5.20 -4.11
CA HIS A 147 7.19 -4.64 -3.52
C HIS A 147 6.01 -4.58 -4.50
N MET A 148 6.20 -4.16 -5.75
CA MET A 148 5.08 -3.91 -6.67
C MET A 148 4.27 -5.15 -7.07
N PRO A 149 4.87 -6.31 -7.41
CA PRO A 149 4.12 -7.52 -7.77
C PRO A 149 3.17 -7.97 -6.66
N LYS A 150 3.60 -7.82 -5.39
CA LYS A 150 2.79 -8.16 -4.22
C LYS A 150 1.66 -7.15 -4.02
N GLY A 151 1.91 -5.87 -4.29
CA GLY A 151 0.90 -4.79 -4.26
C GLY A 151 -0.17 -4.90 -5.35
N TRP A 152 0.13 -5.57 -6.46
CA TRP A 152 -0.80 -5.83 -7.57
C TRP A 152 -1.70 -7.05 -7.39
N LYS A 153 -1.64 -7.77 -6.26
CA LYS A 153 -2.63 -8.81 -5.98
C LYS A 153 -4.06 -8.21 -5.95
N PRO A 154 -5.09 -8.82 -6.58
CA PRO A 154 -6.43 -8.23 -6.74
C PRO A 154 -7.18 -7.84 -5.44
N LYS A 155 -6.70 -8.25 -4.27
CA LYS A 155 -7.36 -8.07 -2.97
C LYS A 155 -6.94 -6.81 -2.21
N THR A 156 -5.98 -6.02 -2.71
CA THR A 156 -5.44 -4.83 -2.04
C THR A 156 -5.88 -3.55 -2.76
N LYS A 157 -6.14 -2.47 -2.01
CA LYS A 157 -6.48 -1.15 -2.58
C LYS A 157 -5.25 -0.58 -3.30
N LYS A 158 -5.16 -0.77 -4.63
CA LYS A 158 -3.97 -0.46 -5.46
C LYS A 158 -3.79 1.04 -5.80
N PHE A 159 -4.82 1.85 -5.53
CA PHE A 159 -4.89 3.22 -6.04
C PHE A 159 -3.75 4.11 -5.53
N SER A 160 -3.40 4.02 -4.24
CA SER A 160 -2.31 4.82 -3.68
C SER A 160 -0.93 4.42 -4.23
N GLY A 161 -0.73 3.16 -4.60
CA GLY A 161 0.53 2.70 -5.21
C GLY A 161 0.67 3.17 -6.66
N ILE A 162 -0.42 3.10 -7.44
CA ILE A 162 -0.46 3.60 -8.82
C ILE A 162 -0.23 5.12 -8.84
N ALA A 163 -0.94 5.86 -7.98
CA ALA A 163 -0.78 7.31 -7.89
C ALA A 163 0.66 7.72 -7.55
N LEU A 164 1.29 7.08 -6.55
CA LEU A 164 2.68 7.35 -6.20
C LEU A 164 3.64 7.01 -7.35
N SER A 165 3.40 5.91 -8.06
CA SER A 165 4.24 5.52 -9.21
C SER A 165 4.16 6.53 -10.34
N ILE A 166 2.96 7.04 -10.65
CA ILE A 166 2.77 8.10 -11.65
C ILE A 166 3.52 9.37 -11.25
N PHE A 167 3.42 9.78 -9.98
CA PHE A 167 4.14 10.96 -9.50
C PHE A 167 5.66 10.82 -9.63
N LEU A 168 6.21 9.67 -9.22
CA LEU A 168 7.66 9.40 -9.33
C LEU A 168 8.13 9.41 -10.78
N VAL A 169 7.39 8.75 -11.69
CA VAL A 169 7.71 8.75 -13.13
C VAL A 169 7.65 10.17 -13.69
N SER A 170 6.62 10.95 -13.36
CA SER A 170 6.50 12.34 -13.80
C SER A 170 7.65 13.20 -13.31
N LEU A 171 8.11 13.02 -12.07
CA LEU A 171 9.28 13.73 -11.52
C LEU A 171 10.58 13.35 -12.23
N ILE A 172 10.79 12.05 -12.50
CA ILE A 172 11.98 11.57 -13.23
C ILE A 172 12.01 12.17 -14.64
N LEU A 173 10.89 12.06 -15.38
CA LEU A 173 10.80 12.54 -16.76
C LEU A 173 10.97 14.05 -16.84
N SER A 174 10.28 14.81 -15.99
CA SER A 174 10.40 16.28 -15.97
C SER A 174 11.78 16.74 -15.51
N GLY A 175 12.42 16.04 -14.56
CA GLY A 175 13.80 16.34 -14.13
C GLY A 175 14.82 16.10 -15.25
N LEU A 176 14.73 14.96 -15.94
CA LEU A 176 15.57 14.67 -17.12
C LEU A 176 15.35 15.71 -18.22
N LEU A 177 14.10 16.07 -18.47
CA LEU A 177 13.75 17.07 -19.47
C LEU A 177 14.35 18.44 -19.15
N LEU A 178 14.30 18.87 -17.89
CA LEU A 178 14.93 20.13 -17.45
C LEU A 178 16.45 20.12 -17.57
N TYR A 179 17.07 18.95 -17.41
CA TYR A 179 18.51 18.77 -17.57
C TYR A 179 18.95 18.89 -19.03
N TYR A 180 18.21 18.27 -19.95
CA TYR A 180 18.60 18.23 -21.37
C TYR A 180 18.05 19.37 -22.23
N ILE A 181 16.98 20.05 -21.82
CA ILE A 181 16.43 21.15 -22.60
C ILE A 181 17.25 22.43 -22.40
N ASP A 182 17.82 22.90 -23.49
CA ASP A 182 18.38 24.23 -23.58
C ASP A 182 17.27 25.30 -23.60
N SER A 183 17.46 26.33 -22.78
CA SER A 183 16.62 27.51 -22.69
C SER A 183 16.50 28.26 -24.02
N SER A 184 17.50 28.15 -24.90
CA SER A 184 17.53 28.85 -26.20
C SER A 184 16.53 28.29 -27.22
N GLN A 185 16.22 26.98 -27.16
CA GLN A 185 15.41 26.30 -28.19
C GLN A 185 13.94 26.14 -27.79
N ALA A 186 13.64 26.02 -26.48
CA ALA A 186 12.30 25.69 -26.01
C ALA A 186 11.95 26.36 -24.67
N PHE A 187 12.16 27.68 -24.58
CA PHE A 187 11.94 28.47 -23.36
C PHE A 187 10.59 28.20 -22.67
N PHE A 188 9.49 28.27 -23.42
CA PHE A 188 8.14 28.03 -22.88
C PHE A 188 8.01 26.62 -22.31
N PHE A 189 8.51 25.62 -23.01
CA PHE A 189 8.41 24.23 -22.59
C PHE A 189 9.24 23.95 -21.34
N LYS A 190 10.43 24.55 -21.22
CA LYS A 190 11.29 24.49 -20.02
C LYS A 190 10.60 25.13 -18.81
N ASN A 191 9.95 26.28 -18.99
CA ASN A 191 9.24 26.96 -17.90
C ASN A 191 8.04 26.16 -17.39
N TYR A 192 7.19 25.63 -18.29
CA TYR A 192 6.08 24.77 -17.88
C TYR A 192 6.57 23.49 -17.19
N THR A 193 7.64 22.89 -17.72
CA THR A 193 8.24 21.70 -17.10
C THR A 193 8.77 22.02 -15.70
N SER A 194 9.43 23.17 -15.53
CA SER A 194 9.95 23.63 -14.24
C SER A 194 8.84 23.84 -13.22
N LEU A 195 7.75 24.49 -13.63
CA LEU A 195 6.56 24.69 -12.79
C LEU A 195 5.93 23.34 -12.40
N LEU A 196 5.70 22.45 -13.36
CA LEU A 196 5.08 21.14 -13.10
C LEU A 196 5.97 20.27 -12.20
N HIS A 197 7.27 20.21 -12.46
CA HIS A 197 8.23 19.48 -11.63
C HIS A 197 8.18 19.97 -10.18
N SER A 198 8.19 21.29 -9.99
CA SER A 198 8.13 21.92 -8.67
C SER A 198 6.81 21.60 -7.95
N LEU A 199 5.67 21.75 -8.63
CA LEU A 199 4.35 21.47 -8.05
C LEU A 199 4.19 19.99 -7.66
N ILE A 200 4.55 19.08 -8.56
CA ILE A 200 4.49 17.64 -8.30
C ILE A 200 5.45 17.27 -7.15
N GLY A 201 6.63 17.90 -7.10
CA GLY A 201 7.61 17.71 -6.03
C GLY A 201 7.07 18.12 -4.67
N LEU A 202 6.41 19.28 -4.57
CA LEU A 202 5.78 19.73 -3.34
C LEU A 202 4.67 18.77 -2.86
N LEU A 203 3.86 18.25 -3.78
CA LEU A 203 2.78 17.31 -3.48
C LEU A 203 3.27 15.88 -3.15
N LEU A 204 4.55 15.58 -3.36
CA LEU A 204 5.11 14.24 -3.14
C LEU A 204 5.04 13.81 -1.66
N ILE A 205 5.37 14.68 -0.71
CA ILE A 205 5.37 14.33 0.73
C ILE A 205 3.97 13.99 1.24
N PRO A 206 2.91 14.81 0.98
CA PRO A 206 1.54 14.43 1.31
C PRO A 206 1.11 13.09 0.70
N LEU A 207 1.49 12.83 -0.55
CA LEU A 207 1.17 11.59 -1.25
C LEU A 207 1.86 10.37 -0.63
N ILE A 208 3.14 10.50 -0.25
CA ILE A 208 3.90 9.47 0.46
C ILE A 208 3.23 9.17 1.81
N TYR A 209 2.89 10.20 2.60
CA TYR A 209 2.18 10.03 3.87
C TYR A 209 0.84 9.31 3.69
N TRP A 210 0.06 9.68 2.67
CA TRP A 210 -1.19 8.99 2.33
C TRP A 210 -0.96 7.52 1.95
N HIS A 211 0.10 7.23 1.20
CA HIS A 211 0.47 5.87 0.83
C HIS A 211 0.82 5.02 2.07
N TYR A 212 1.63 5.55 2.98
CA TYR A 212 2.02 4.86 4.23
C TYR A 212 0.84 4.61 5.16
N THR A 213 -0.06 5.59 5.35
CA THR A 213 -1.23 5.45 6.23
C THR A 213 -2.23 4.43 5.70
N LYS A 214 -2.44 4.34 4.37
CA LYS A 214 -3.28 3.29 3.76
C LYS A 214 -2.72 1.87 3.95
N LYS A 215 -1.40 1.74 4.10
CA LYS A 215 -0.74 0.47 4.40
C LYS A 215 -0.92 0.05 5.88
N SER A 216 -0.96 1.01 6.80
CA SER A 216 -1.10 0.77 8.25
C SER A 216 -2.51 0.33 8.71
N ILE A 217 -3.56 0.65 7.94
CA ILE A 217 -4.96 0.38 8.32
C ILE A 217 -5.46 -1.03 7.87
N ASN A 218 -4.58 -2.01 7.67
CA ASN A 218 -4.95 -3.39 7.29
C ASN A 218 -4.10 -4.43 8.02
#